data_AF-A0A6V8DL12-F1
#
_entry.id   AF-A0A6V8DL12-F1
#
_cell.length_a   1.000
_cell.length_b   1.000
_cell.length_c   1.000
_cell.angle_alpha   90.00
_cell.angle_beta   90.00
_cell.angle_gamma   90.00
#
_symmetry.space_group_name_H-M   'P 1'
#
loop_
_entity.id
_entity.type
_entity.pdbx_description
1 polymer ?
#
loop_
_entity_poly.entity_id
_entity_poly.type
_entity_poly.pdbx_seq_one_letter_code
_entity_poly.pdbx_strand_id
1 'polypeptide(L)'
;HEVAIQMAQGAKFQSDSNVSIGITGIAGPGGSTGNKEVGRVHVAVIAGDYFLSRRMDFGDNDRLDNKRSFAAFALRLTLEALDRVDENEAVMEEALNKDASDGSFDTSQLDPSSEEWEGSLEWQKSPRTVAEDIGKVDLASLTDWDAKE
;
A
#
# COMPACT_ATOMS: atom_id res chain seq x y z
N HIS A 1 -5.85 -10.25 7.35
CA HIS A 1 -5.70 -8.78 7.32
C HIS A 1 -6.68 -8.12 6.35
N GLU A 2 -6.93 -8.71 5.18
CA GLU A 2 -7.83 -8.19 4.14
C GLU A 2 -9.14 -7.55 4.66
N VAL A 3 -9.94 -8.30 5.44
CA VAL A 3 -11.22 -7.78 5.98
C VAL A 3 -11.03 -6.52 6.84
N ALA A 4 -10.01 -6.49 7.70
CA ALA A 4 -9.74 -5.34 8.56
C ALA A 4 -9.39 -4.09 7.73
N ILE A 5 -8.61 -4.27 6.66
CA ILE A 5 -8.23 -3.20 5.73
C ILE A 5 -9.46 -2.66 5.02
N GLN A 6 -10.31 -3.54 4.47
CA GLN A 6 -11.54 -3.13 3.81
C GLN A 6 -12.49 -2.38 4.75
N MET A 7 -12.59 -2.81 6.02
CA MET A 7 -13.35 -2.10 7.04
C MET A 7 -12.79 -0.70 7.31
N ALA A 8 -11.46 -0.56 7.44
CA ALA A 8 -10.81 0.74 7.65
C ALA A 8 -10.99 1.67 6.44
N GLN A 9 -10.85 1.14 5.21
CA GLN A 9 -11.07 1.88 3.97
C GLN A 9 -12.51 2.37 3.85
N GLY A 10 -13.48 1.49 4.09
CA GLY A 10 -14.90 1.84 4.08
C GLY A 10 -15.23 2.91 5.13
N ALA A 11 -14.66 2.80 6.34
CA ALA A 11 -14.83 3.81 7.38
C ALA A 11 -14.24 5.17 6.98
N LYS A 12 -13.03 5.20 6.38
CA LYS A 12 -12.42 6.45 5.89
C LYS A 12 -13.30 7.11 4.83
N PHE A 13 -13.73 6.33 3.83
CA PHE A 13 -14.55 6.82 2.73
C PHE A 13 -15.91 7.34 3.18
N GLN A 14 -16.55 6.69 4.16
CA GLN A 14 -17.89 7.06 4.59
C GLN A 14 -17.91 8.26 5.56
N SER A 15 -16.80 8.54 6.24
CA SER A 15 -16.73 9.56 7.30
C SER A 15 -15.84 10.75 7.00
N ASP A 16 -15.10 10.73 5.88
CA ASP A 16 -14.07 11.73 5.54
C ASP A 16 -13.05 11.98 6.67
N SER A 17 -12.85 10.98 7.54
CA SER A 17 -11.92 11.08 8.67
C SER A 17 -10.47 11.05 8.20
N ASN A 18 -9.60 11.86 8.82
CA ASN A 18 -8.15 11.76 8.62
C ASN A 18 -7.58 10.43 9.11
N VAL A 19 -8.21 9.81 10.10
CA VAL A 19 -7.81 8.54 10.69
C VAL A 19 -9.00 7.59 10.79
N SER A 20 -8.84 6.37 10.29
CA SER A 20 -9.84 5.31 10.39
C SER A 20 -9.24 4.01 10.89
N ILE A 21 -10.06 3.21 11.60
CA ILE A 21 -9.65 1.95 12.21
C ILE A 21 -10.65 0.84 11.88
N GLY A 22 -10.15 -0.28 11.36
CA GLY A 22 -10.91 -1.51 11.15
C GLY A 22 -10.45 -2.59 12.12
N ILE A 23 -11.36 -3.10 12.96
CA ILE A 23 -11.07 -4.16 13.94
C ILE A 23 -11.96 -5.36 13.66
N THR A 24 -11.37 -6.54 13.48
CA THR A 24 -12.10 -7.79 13.34
C THR A 24 -11.38 -8.92 14.07
N GLY A 25 -12.10 -9.67 14.91
CA GLY A 25 -11.51 -10.69 15.77
C GLY A 25 -12.54 -11.50 16.53
N ILE A 26 -12.08 -12.57 17.19
CA ILE A 26 -12.92 -13.47 17.98
C ILE A 26 -12.60 -13.25 19.46
N ALA A 27 -13.47 -12.52 20.16
CA ALA A 27 -13.28 -12.28 21.59
C ALA A 27 -13.62 -13.49 22.49
N GLY A 28 -14.30 -14.51 21.98
CA GLY A 28 -14.71 -15.70 22.73
C GLY A 28 -16.06 -15.54 23.48
N PRO A 29 -16.44 -16.53 24.33
CA PRO A 29 -15.72 -17.80 24.56
C PRO A 29 -15.89 -18.82 23.42
N GLY A 30 -16.87 -18.62 22.53
CA GLY A 30 -17.09 -19.46 21.34
C GLY A 30 -16.63 -18.80 20.04
N GLY A 31 -16.85 -19.50 18.93
CA GLY A 31 -16.55 -19.01 17.58
C GLY A 31 -15.13 -19.33 17.10
N SER A 32 -14.37 -20.12 17.86
CA SER A 32 -13.11 -20.64 17.35
C SER A 32 -13.33 -21.71 16.27
N THR A 33 -12.48 -21.69 15.26
CA THR A 33 -12.32 -22.79 14.29
C THR A 33 -10.84 -23.12 14.22
N GLY A 34 -10.46 -24.23 13.59
CA GLY A 34 -9.05 -24.65 13.51
C GLY A 34 -8.07 -23.58 13.01
N ASN A 35 -8.55 -22.61 12.22
CA ASN A 35 -7.75 -21.48 11.71
C ASN A 35 -8.03 -20.13 12.38
N LYS A 36 -8.99 -20.06 13.31
CA LYS A 36 -9.40 -18.80 13.97
C LYS A 36 -9.60 -19.06 15.46
N GLU A 37 -8.61 -18.74 16.26
CA GLU A 37 -8.65 -18.97 17.72
C GLU A 37 -9.39 -17.84 18.45
N VAL A 38 -9.87 -18.16 19.66
CA VAL A 38 -10.33 -17.14 20.61
C VAL A 38 -9.13 -16.26 20.98
N GLY A 39 -9.38 -14.96 21.15
CA GLY A 39 -8.34 -13.97 21.43
C GLY A 39 -7.61 -13.46 20.17
N ARG A 40 -7.90 -14.00 18.98
CA ARG A 40 -7.34 -13.51 17.72
C ARG A 40 -8.02 -12.22 17.27
N VAL A 41 -7.22 -11.20 16.95
CA VAL A 41 -7.69 -9.95 16.36
C VAL A 41 -6.79 -9.50 15.20
N HIS A 42 -7.43 -8.98 14.16
CA HIS A 42 -6.79 -8.23 13.08
C HIS A 42 -7.23 -6.77 13.18
N VAL A 43 -6.26 -5.88 13.18
CA VAL A 43 -6.49 -4.43 13.15
C VAL A 43 -5.85 -3.85 11.91
N ALA A 44 -6.53 -2.92 11.26
CA ALA A 44 -5.96 -2.03 10.26
C ALA A 44 -6.25 -0.58 10.65
N VAL A 45 -5.27 0.29 10.44
CA VAL A 45 -5.37 1.73 10.64
C VAL A 45 -4.97 2.41 9.34
N ILE A 46 -5.72 3.44 8.95
CA ILE A 46 -5.36 4.35 7.87
C ILE A 46 -5.27 5.74 8.49
N ALA A 47 -4.16 6.44 8.27
CA ALA A 47 -3.91 7.79 8.74
C ALA A 47 -3.33 8.61 7.58
N GLY A 48 -4.10 9.57 7.06
CA GLY A 48 -3.74 10.28 5.83
C GLY A 48 -3.53 9.30 4.67
N ASP A 49 -2.34 9.32 4.08
CA ASP A 49 -1.90 8.42 3.01
C ASP A 49 -1.13 7.18 3.51
N TYR A 50 -0.87 7.10 4.82
CA TYR A 50 -0.23 5.96 5.46
C TYR A 50 -1.26 4.93 5.93
N PHE A 51 -0.90 3.65 5.87
CA PHE A 51 -1.70 2.59 6.47
C PHE A 51 -0.83 1.52 7.11
N LEU A 52 -1.38 0.86 8.13
CA LEU A 52 -0.74 -0.23 8.85
C LEU A 52 -1.78 -1.28 9.21
N SER A 53 -1.41 -2.57 9.11
CA SER A 53 -2.25 -3.66 9.61
C SER A 53 -1.43 -4.68 10.36
N ARG A 54 -1.95 -5.13 11.51
CA ARG A 54 -1.31 -6.15 12.35
C ARG A 54 -2.32 -7.11 12.95
N ARG A 55 -1.81 -8.29 13.30
CA ARG A 55 -2.56 -9.35 13.98
C ARG A 55 -1.95 -9.53 15.35
N MET A 56 -2.81 -9.81 16.32
CA MET A 56 -2.39 -10.21 17.65
C MET A 56 -3.29 -11.34 18.14
N ASP A 57 -2.71 -12.24 18.94
CA ASP A 57 -3.39 -13.35 19.57
C ASP A 57 -3.25 -13.16 21.09
N PHE A 58 -4.37 -12.88 21.77
CA PHE A 58 -4.42 -12.66 23.22
C PHE A 58 -4.71 -13.93 24.03
N GLY A 59 -5.02 -15.04 23.35
CA GLY A 59 -5.32 -16.33 23.97
C GLY A 59 -6.70 -16.40 24.62
N ASP A 60 -6.85 -17.35 25.54
CA ASP A 60 -8.12 -17.73 26.17
C ASP A 60 -8.53 -16.82 27.35
N ASN A 61 -8.35 -15.51 27.21
CA ASN A 61 -8.92 -14.56 28.16
C ASN A 61 -10.46 -14.54 28.08
N ASP A 62 -11.09 -13.94 29.08
CA ASP A 62 -12.52 -13.71 29.02
C ASP A 62 -12.91 -12.75 27.87
N ARG A 63 -14.18 -12.77 27.47
CA ARG A 63 -14.68 -11.97 26.33
C ARG A 63 -14.50 -10.47 26.55
N LEU A 64 -14.56 -10.01 27.79
CA LEU A 64 -14.53 -8.59 28.14
C LEU A 64 -13.09 -8.06 28.11
N ASP A 65 -12.16 -8.82 28.65
CA ASP A 65 -10.73 -8.55 28.62
C ASP A 65 -10.16 -8.66 27.22
N ASN A 66 -10.61 -9.62 26.41
CA ASN A 66 -10.27 -9.66 24.99
C ASN A 66 -10.74 -8.39 24.26
N LYS A 67 -11.97 -7.91 24.48
CA LYS A 67 -12.45 -6.66 23.87
C LYS A 67 -11.62 -5.44 24.30
N ARG A 68 -11.29 -5.34 25.59
CA ARG A 68 -10.42 -4.27 26.12
C ARG A 68 -9.04 -4.32 25.46
N SER A 69 -8.47 -5.51 25.37
CA SER A 69 -7.17 -5.76 24.77
C SER A 69 -7.14 -5.42 23.28
N PHE A 70 -8.19 -5.78 22.54
CA PHE A 70 -8.33 -5.46 21.11
C PHE A 70 -8.41 -3.94 20.90
N ALA A 71 -9.19 -3.24 21.72
CA ALA A 71 -9.30 -1.78 21.66
C ALA A 71 -7.97 -1.10 21.99
N ALA A 72 -7.30 -1.51 23.07
CA ALA A 72 -6.00 -0.98 23.46
C ALA A 72 -4.94 -1.21 22.37
N PHE A 73 -4.93 -2.40 21.77
CA PHE A 73 -4.03 -2.72 20.66
C PHE A 73 -4.30 -1.85 19.44
N ALA A 74 -5.58 -1.61 19.10
CA ALA A 74 -5.93 -0.77 17.99
C ALA A 74 -5.48 0.68 18.21
N LEU A 75 -5.73 1.25 19.39
CA LEU A 75 -5.28 2.61 19.73
C LEU A 75 -3.75 2.73 19.71
N ARG A 76 -3.03 1.73 20.21
CA ARG A 76 -1.57 1.70 20.12
C ARG A 76 -1.09 1.68 18.67
N LEU A 77 -1.73 0.89 17.81
CA LEU A 77 -1.41 0.84 16.39
C LEU A 77 -1.71 2.18 15.70
N THR A 78 -2.73 2.90 16.17
CA THR A 78 -3.04 4.24 15.67
C THR A 78 -2.00 5.27 16.06
N LEU A 79 -1.52 5.27 17.30
CA LEU A 79 -0.44 6.15 17.72
C LEU A 79 0.81 5.91 16.87
N GLU A 80 1.19 4.64 16.66
CA GLU A 80 2.31 4.31 15.80
C GLU A 80 2.10 4.78 14.34
N ALA A 81 0.88 4.66 13.81
CA ALA A 81 0.59 5.14 12.46
C ALA A 81 0.72 6.67 12.35
N LEU A 82 0.34 7.41 13.40
CA LEU A 82 0.48 8.87 13.45
C LEU A 82 1.94 9.29 13.55
N ASP A 83 2.72 8.66 14.43
CA ASP A 83 4.17 8.94 14.55
C ASP A 83 4.87 8.77 13.19
N ARG A 84 4.48 7.77 12.40
CA ARG A 84 5.02 7.54 11.04
C ARG A 84 4.59 8.60 10.03
N VAL A 85 3.38 9.14 10.16
CA VAL A 85 2.91 10.21 9.28
C VAL A 85 3.73 11.47 9.55
N ASP A 86 3.91 11.84 10.82
CA ASP A 86 4.70 13.01 11.21
C ASP A 86 6.16 12.89 10.74
N GLU A 87 6.77 11.71 10.89
CA GLU A 87 8.11 11.43 10.37
C GLU A 87 8.19 11.59 8.84
N ASN A 88 7.21 11.06 8.11
CA ASN A 88 7.17 11.16 6.66
C ASN A 88 6.97 12.59 6.17
N GLU A 89 6.11 13.37 6.82
CA GLU A 89 5.89 14.78 6.51
C GLU A 89 7.18 15.58 6.67
N ALA A 90 7.91 15.38 7.77
CA ALA A 90 9.20 16.04 8.00
C ALA A 90 10.25 15.70 6.92
N VAL A 91 10.34 14.42 6.52
CA VAL A 91 11.26 13.98 5.46
C VAL A 91 10.89 14.61 4.11
N MET A 92 9.60 14.70 3.79
CA MET A 92 9.13 15.31 2.54
C MET A 92 9.41 16.82 2.52
N GLU A 93 9.20 17.52 3.63
CA GLU A 93 9.54 18.94 3.76
C GLU A 93 11.05 19.19 3.58
N GLU A 94 11.90 18.34 4.15
CA GLU A 94 13.35 18.44 3.99
C GLU A 94 13.77 18.22 2.52
N ALA A 95 13.18 17.23 1.84
CA ALA A 95 13.44 16.97 0.42
C ALA A 95 13.03 18.15 -0.46
N LEU A 96 11.82 18.69 -0.26
CA LEU A 96 11.32 19.85 -1.01
C LEU A 96 12.17 21.11 -0.78
N ASN A 97 12.61 21.35 0.45
CA ASN A 97 13.48 22.49 0.77
C ASN A 97 14.87 22.33 0.16
N LYS A 98 15.39 21.10 0.11
CA LYS A 98 16.68 20.80 -0.52
C LYS A 98 16.65 21.08 -2.03
N ASP A 99 15.60 20.64 -2.72
CA ASP A 99 15.40 20.89 -4.16
C ASP A 99 15.16 22.38 -4.46
N ALA A 100 14.59 23.15 -3.54
CA ALA A 100 14.47 24.61 -3.66
C ALA A 100 15.80 25.34 -3.43
N SER A 101 16.72 24.74 -2.67
CA SER A 101 18.05 25.30 -2.37
C SER A 101 19.12 24.91 -3.40
N ASP A 102 18.94 23.78 -4.10
CA ASP A 102 19.79 23.37 -5.22
C ASP A 102 19.25 24.07 -6.48
N GLY A 103 19.74 25.30 -6.69
CA GLY A 103 19.08 26.32 -7.48
C GLY A 103 18.67 25.89 -8.89
N SER A 104 17.55 26.49 -9.36
CA SER A 104 17.24 26.75 -10.77
C SER A 104 18.15 25.98 -11.74
N PHE A 105 17.85 24.70 -11.98
CA PHE A 105 18.58 23.95 -12.99
C PHE A 105 18.39 24.71 -14.31
N ASP A 106 19.47 25.23 -14.88
CA ASP A 106 19.41 26.04 -16.09
C ASP A 106 19.00 25.15 -17.27
N THR A 107 17.69 25.06 -17.50
CA THR A 107 17.12 24.27 -18.60
C THR A 107 17.28 24.97 -19.94
N SER A 108 17.94 26.13 -20.01
CA SER A 108 18.22 26.79 -21.29
C SER A 108 19.12 25.96 -22.21
N GLN A 109 19.93 25.06 -21.63
CA GLN A 109 20.76 24.08 -22.35
C GLN A 109 19.99 22.80 -22.74
N LEU A 110 18.77 22.62 -22.25
CA LEU A 110 17.91 21.48 -22.57
C LEU A 110 16.94 21.81 -23.72
N ASP A 111 17.24 22.84 -24.53
CA ASP A 111 16.50 23.10 -25.76
C ASP A 111 16.70 21.91 -26.73
N PRO A 112 15.66 21.09 -26.98
CA PRO A 112 15.76 19.95 -27.87
C PRO A 112 15.93 20.36 -29.34
N SER A 113 15.98 21.67 -29.64
CA SER A 113 16.21 22.19 -30.98
C SER A 113 17.68 22.09 -31.45
N SER A 114 18.64 21.84 -30.55
CA SER A 114 20.08 21.82 -30.90
C SER A 114 20.76 20.45 -30.90
N GLU A 115 20.07 19.38 -30.49
CA GLU A 115 20.53 18.03 -30.81
C GLU A 115 20.00 17.68 -32.20
N GLU A 116 20.80 17.97 -33.23
CA GLU A 116 20.67 17.26 -34.49
C GLU A 116 20.90 15.78 -34.19
N TRP A 117 19.80 15.03 -34.06
CA TRP A 117 19.82 13.58 -34.00
C TRP A 117 20.55 13.09 -35.26
N GLU A 118 21.82 12.69 -35.14
CA GLU A 118 22.53 11.97 -36.19
C GLU A 118 21.89 10.58 -36.35
N GLY A 119 20.82 10.56 -37.14
CA GLY A 119 20.01 9.38 -37.39
C GLY A 119 18.58 9.79 -37.65
N SER A 120 18.20 9.87 -38.93
CA SER A 120 16.81 9.97 -39.34
C SER A 120 16.03 8.78 -38.80
N LEU A 121 15.45 8.90 -37.60
CA LEU A 121 14.44 7.98 -37.10
C LEU A 121 13.12 8.31 -37.81
N GLU A 122 12.99 7.83 -39.04
CA GLU A 122 11.67 7.69 -39.64
C GLU A 122 10.91 6.66 -38.83
N TRP A 123 9.91 7.11 -38.08
CA TRP A 123 8.91 6.25 -37.49
C TRP A 123 8.23 5.47 -38.62
N GLN A 124 8.66 4.22 -38.84
CA GLN A 124 7.98 3.35 -39.77
C GLN A 124 6.54 3.19 -39.29
N LYS A 125 5.61 3.77 -40.03
CA LYS A 125 4.18 3.52 -39.87
C LYS A 125 3.91 2.11 -40.37
N SER A 126 4.23 1.13 -39.53
CA SER A 126 3.75 -0.23 -39.70
C SER A 126 2.22 -0.19 -39.60
N PRO A 127 1.47 -0.75 -40.55
CA PRO A 127 0.01 -0.77 -40.50
C PRO A 127 -0.54 -1.72 -39.42
N ARG A 128 0.35 -2.40 -38.68
CA ARG A 128 -0.02 -3.30 -37.58
C ARG A 128 0.35 -2.68 -36.25
N THR A 129 -0.61 -2.66 -35.35
CA THR A 129 -0.40 -2.15 -34.00
C THR A 129 0.35 -3.19 -33.15
N VAL A 130 1.10 -2.73 -32.15
CA VAL A 130 1.84 -3.61 -31.22
C VAL A 130 0.90 -4.65 -30.56
N ALA A 131 -0.38 -4.31 -30.36
CA ALA A 131 -1.41 -5.22 -29.87
C ALA A 131 -1.72 -6.38 -30.84
N GLU A 132 -1.67 -6.16 -32.16
CA GLU A 132 -1.91 -7.18 -33.18
C GLU A 132 -0.73 -8.15 -33.36
N ASP A 133 0.49 -7.68 -33.10
CA ASP A 133 1.69 -8.53 -33.13
C ASP A 133 1.83 -9.35 -31.84
N ILE A 134 1.48 -8.79 -30.67
CA ILE A 134 1.45 -9.53 -29.40
C ILE A 134 0.42 -10.67 -29.44
N GLY A 135 -0.72 -10.49 -30.10
CA GLY A 135 -1.74 -11.55 -30.24
C GLY A 135 -1.31 -12.78 -31.05
N LYS A 136 -0.21 -12.71 -31.81
CA LYS A 136 0.35 -13.85 -32.56
C LYS A 136 1.42 -14.62 -31.79
N VAL A 137 1.95 -14.03 -30.72
CA VAL A 137 2.94 -14.68 -29.88
C VAL A 137 2.19 -15.35 -28.74
N ASP A 138 2.20 -16.67 -28.70
CA ASP A 138 1.71 -17.41 -27.53
C ASP A 138 2.68 -17.18 -26.36
N LEU A 139 2.44 -16.12 -25.61
CA LEU A 139 3.23 -15.72 -24.45
C LEU A 139 3.26 -16.80 -23.37
N ALA A 140 2.29 -17.72 -23.35
CA ALA A 140 2.26 -18.84 -22.42
C ALA A 140 3.34 -19.89 -22.74
N SER A 141 3.79 -19.99 -23.99
CA SER A 141 4.87 -20.89 -24.42
C SER A 141 6.29 -20.37 -24.07
N LEU A 142 6.40 -19.08 -23.75
CA LEU A 142 7.66 -18.41 -23.40
C LEU A 142 8.00 -18.50 -21.90
N THR A 143 7.12 -19.10 -21.10
CA THR A 143 7.33 -19.32 -19.68
C THR A 143 7.39 -20.83 -19.43
N ASP A 144 8.57 -21.37 -19.13
CA ASP A 144 8.72 -22.77 -18.71
C ASP A 144 8.16 -22.94 -17.30
N TRP A 145 6.92 -23.46 -17.20
CA TRP A 145 6.24 -23.70 -15.92
C TRP A 145 6.62 -25.03 -15.24
N ASP A 146 7.37 -25.90 -15.92
CA ASP A 146 7.68 -27.26 -15.46
C ASP A 146 9.09 -27.43 -14.85
N ALA A 147 9.77 -26.34 -14.47
CA ALA A 147 11.04 -26.43 -13.76
C ALA A 147 10.84 -26.64 -12.24
N LYS A 148 10.41 -27.84 -11.83
CA LYS A 148 10.60 -28.39 -10.47
C LYS A 148 10.75 -29.91 -10.48
N GLU A 149 11.99 -30.38 -10.30
CA GLU A 149 12.32 -31.52 -9.43
C GLU A 149 12.71 -30.99 -8.05
#